data_AF-A0A0X3P6E9-F1
#
_entry.id   AF-A0A0X3P6E9-F1
#
_cell.length_a   1.000
_cell.length_b   1.000
_cell.length_c   1.000
_cell.angle_alpha   90.00
_cell.angle_beta   90.00
_cell.angle_gamma   90.00
#
_symmetry.space_group_name_H-M   'P 1'
#
loop_
_entity.id
_entity.type
_entity.pdbx_description
1 polymer ?
#
loop_
_entity_poly.entity_id
_entity_poly.type
_entity_poly.pdbx_seq_one_letter_code
_entity_poly.pdbx_strand_id
1 'polypeptide(L)'
;DDDDDDDGTQASCLWPRLIAGEVEHVKSLGDPQGLLRPGVEQRKAGPEDYFRRLIAYLEPYSGRPICTPALLTLRNFVSDLSSGLIEYKSCRKARACRMRGNEFFKAKDYETAAHHYQRGLLCAQRAFPVRAEDEEPSLTRGGFSKKAAEAEEAALLHGNLSAVYFHRAKWTECAWSACLALQLHEAAPAGTTVIRRLVARLQRACSHLGYSLPDPPKASDLRSLHRWIRECVEESRSVVAEELLQPDGCGVFGEVCIPEPRYGRNPALYAISSGLQVQSSPEQGRFVVARNAFVAGDVLASEPAGGWSTTGRMKADAQAAACCLLLPFQRHLSCSACHSRLTSIGFVCPHCTDAAFCGPPSACFRQHLHPNGQFIVPEWHKAECRPLHILPCIRPLSVEA
;
A
#
# COMPACT_ATOMS: atom_id res chain seq x y z
N ASP A 1 3.21 -24.03 25.21
CA ASP A 1 4.12 -23.54 26.26
C ASP A 1 5.38 -22.96 25.63
N ASP A 2 5.17 -21.86 24.92
CA ASP A 2 6.14 -20.82 24.61
C ASP A 2 5.24 -19.65 24.19
N ASP A 3 4.66 -19.01 25.20
CA ASP A 3 3.97 -17.74 25.09
C ASP A 3 5.03 -16.69 24.74
N ASP A 4 5.26 -16.50 23.44
CA ASP A 4 5.82 -15.26 22.92
C ASP A 4 4.78 -14.16 23.17
N ASP A 5 4.76 -13.69 24.42
CA ASP A 5 4.03 -12.51 24.86
C ASP A 5 4.41 -11.36 23.93
N ASP A 6 3.46 -11.00 23.08
CA ASP A 6 3.47 -9.78 22.27
C ASP A 6 3.38 -8.61 23.25
N ASP A 7 4.57 -8.25 23.78
CA ASP A 7 4.81 -7.37 24.91
C ASP A 7 3.88 -6.16 24.84
N GLY A 8 2.91 -6.12 25.76
CA GLY A 8 1.76 -5.23 25.79
C GLY A 8 2.08 -3.76 26.08
N THR A 9 3.24 -3.25 25.68
CA THR A 9 3.74 -1.91 26.02
C THR A 9 3.77 -0.91 24.86
N GLN A 10 3.40 -1.30 23.63
CA GLN A 10 3.51 -0.43 22.46
C GLN A 10 2.29 0.48 22.19
N ALA A 11 1.66 1.02 23.24
CA ALA A 11 0.76 2.15 23.09
C ALA A 11 1.45 3.53 23.13
N SER A 12 2.78 3.59 23.21
CA SER A 12 3.42 4.70 23.91
C SER A 12 3.85 5.93 23.08
N CYS A 13 3.76 5.94 21.73
CA CYS A 13 4.28 7.07 20.94
C CYS A 13 3.22 8.02 20.38
N LEU A 14 2.01 7.51 20.12
CA LEU A 14 0.90 8.29 19.58
C LEU A 14 0.31 9.20 20.66
N TRP A 15 0.03 8.65 21.84
CA TRP A 15 -0.58 9.38 22.94
C TRP A 15 0.23 10.61 23.35
N PRO A 16 1.57 10.55 23.54
CA PRO A 16 2.33 11.75 23.89
C PRO A 16 2.33 12.82 22.80
N ARG A 17 2.40 12.46 21.51
CA ARG A 17 2.39 13.44 20.39
C ARG A 17 1.01 14.06 20.19
N LEU A 18 -0.03 13.24 20.28
CA LEU A 18 -1.42 13.69 20.17
C LEU A 18 -1.81 14.54 21.38
N ILE A 19 -1.45 14.12 22.59
CA ILE A 19 -1.64 14.93 23.81
C ILE A 19 -0.83 16.23 23.72
N ALA A 20 0.43 16.20 23.25
CA ALA A 20 1.23 17.43 23.10
C ALA A 20 0.60 18.40 22.10
N GLY A 21 0.20 17.92 20.92
CA GLY A 21 -0.49 18.75 19.92
C GLY A 21 -1.85 19.25 20.40
N GLU A 22 -2.61 18.44 21.13
CA GLU A 22 -3.88 18.84 21.71
C GLU A 22 -3.68 19.87 22.83
N VAL A 23 -2.64 19.72 23.65
CA VAL A 23 -2.25 20.68 24.69
C VAL A 23 -1.85 22.03 24.06
N GLU A 24 -1.12 22.02 22.95
CA GLU A 24 -0.80 23.24 22.20
C GLU A 24 -2.06 23.90 21.61
N HIS A 25 -2.97 23.10 21.07
CA HIS A 25 -4.25 23.59 20.56
C HIS A 25 -5.11 24.22 21.66
N VAL A 26 -5.26 23.56 22.80
CA VAL A 26 -5.97 24.09 23.98
C VAL A 26 -5.34 25.40 24.46
N LYS A 27 -4.00 25.49 24.50
CA LYS A 27 -3.29 26.74 24.81
C LYS A 27 -3.58 27.84 23.80
N SER A 28 -3.62 27.52 22.51
CA SER A 28 -3.92 28.48 21.44
C SER A 28 -5.33 29.07 21.54
N LEU A 29 -6.28 28.27 22.06
CA LEU A 29 -7.66 28.70 22.32
C LEU A 29 -7.83 29.43 23.66
N GLY A 30 -6.75 29.61 24.44
CA GLY A 30 -6.78 30.25 25.75
C GLY A 30 -7.37 29.38 26.86
N ASP A 31 -7.41 28.05 26.66
CA ASP A 31 -7.94 27.06 27.61
C ASP A 31 -9.37 27.37 28.10
N PRO A 32 -10.37 27.39 27.19
CA PRO A 32 -11.72 27.87 27.49
C PRO A 32 -12.45 27.03 28.53
N GLN A 33 -12.04 25.76 28.70
CA GLN A 33 -12.59 24.81 29.67
C GLN A 33 -11.68 24.61 30.89
N GLY A 34 -10.57 25.35 31.00
CA GLY A 34 -9.67 25.27 32.16
C GLY A 34 -8.98 23.90 32.35
N LEU A 35 -8.74 23.16 31.26
CA LEU A 35 -8.13 21.83 31.26
C LEU A 35 -6.64 21.82 31.66
N LEU A 36 -5.93 22.92 31.42
CA LEU A 36 -4.48 23.03 31.60
C LEU A 36 -4.09 23.88 32.82
N ARG A 37 -5.05 24.44 33.56
CA ARG A 37 -4.80 25.28 34.73
C ARG A 37 -4.10 24.49 35.86
N PRO A 38 -2.90 24.89 36.30
CA PRO A 38 -2.23 24.22 37.41
C PRO A 38 -2.88 24.57 38.76
N GLY A 39 -3.31 23.55 39.51
CA GLY A 39 -3.12 23.45 40.97
C GLY A 39 -3.77 24.44 41.95
N VAL A 40 -4.43 25.53 41.54
CA VAL A 40 -4.98 26.50 42.52
C VAL A 40 -6.47 26.27 42.81
N GLU A 41 -7.27 25.82 41.83
CA GLU A 41 -8.69 25.46 42.03
C GLU A 41 -8.92 23.96 42.35
N GLN A 42 -7.94 23.09 42.05
CA GLN A 42 -8.02 21.63 42.28
C GLN A 42 -8.10 21.24 43.77
N ARG A 43 -7.78 22.13 44.70
CA ARG A 43 -8.03 21.90 46.14
C ARG A 43 -9.51 21.99 46.52
N LYS A 44 -10.36 22.59 45.67
CA LYS A 44 -11.83 22.66 45.84
C LYS A 44 -12.58 21.77 44.85
N ALA A 45 -11.99 21.49 43.69
CA ALA A 45 -12.58 20.68 42.63
C ALA A 45 -11.96 19.27 42.60
N GLY A 46 -12.74 18.26 43.01
CA GLY A 46 -12.31 16.85 42.97
C GLY A 46 -12.17 16.28 41.55
N PRO A 47 -11.71 15.03 41.40
CA PRO A 47 -11.52 14.36 40.10
C PRO A 47 -12.74 14.43 39.18
N GLU A 48 -13.94 14.37 39.75
CA GLU A 48 -15.22 14.45 39.03
C GLU A 48 -15.37 15.76 38.23
N ASP A 49 -14.92 16.89 38.78
CA ASP A 49 -15.02 18.19 38.12
C ASP A 49 -14.02 18.32 36.96
N TYR A 50 -12.84 17.72 37.11
CA TYR A 50 -11.89 17.57 36.01
C TYR A 50 -12.46 16.71 34.87
N PHE A 51 -13.06 15.57 35.19
CA PHE A 51 -13.72 14.71 34.20
C PHE A 51 -14.87 15.42 33.50
N ARG A 52 -15.69 16.21 34.22
CA ARG A 52 -16.79 16.98 33.62
C ARG A 52 -16.29 17.99 32.58
N ARG A 53 -15.19 18.70 32.86
CA ARG A 53 -14.55 19.64 31.92
C ARG A 53 -13.95 18.92 30.71
N LEU A 54 -13.34 17.75 30.92
CA LEU A 54 -12.81 16.91 29.84
C LEU A 54 -13.93 16.41 28.90
N ILE A 55 -15.06 15.96 29.45
CA ILE A 55 -16.21 15.54 28.64
C ILE A 55 -16.79 16.73 27.85
N ALA A 56 -16.94 17.90 28.48
CA ALA A 56 -17.42 19.10 27.78
C ALA A 56 -16.49 19.56 26.64
N TYR A 57 -15.19 19.25 26.72
CA TYR A 57 -14.21 19.50 25.67
C TYR A 57 -14.32 18.49 24.50
N LEU A 58 -14.55 17.22 24.83
CA LEU A 58 -14.69 16.15 23.84
C LEU A 58 -16.06 16.16 23.14
N GLU A 59 -17.11 16.62 23.83
CA GLU A 59 -18.50 16.58 23.39
C GLU A 59 -19.21 17.92 23.67
N PRO A 60 -18.96 18.95 22.85
CA PRO A 60 -19.56 20.26 23.07
C PRO A 60 -21.07 20.27 22.77
N TYR A 61 -21.84 20.84 23.69
CA TYR A 61 -23.30 21.00 23.62
C TYR A 61 -23.79 21.78 22.37
N SER A 62 -22.91 22.52 21.69
CA SER A 62 -23.22 23.34 20.51
C SER A 62 -23.09 22.63 19.16
N GLY A 63 -22.76 21.32 19.15
CA GLY A 63 -22.65 20.52 17.92
C GLY A 63 -21.43 20.79 17.05
N ARG A 64 -20.54 21.73 17.45
CA ARG A 64 -19.24 21.96 16.80
C ARG A 64 -18.10 21.53 17.73
N PRO A 65 -17.27 20.54 17.35
CA PRO A 65 -16.13 20.10 18.15
C PRO A 65 -15.16 21.23 18.49
N ILE A 66 -14.69 21.29 19.75
CA ILE A 66 -13.65 22.23 20.21
C ILE A 66 -12.25 21.61 20.07
N CYS A 67 -12.18 20.28 20.14
CA CYS A 67 -10.95 19.51 19.98
C CYS A 67 -10.42 19.49 18.54
N THR A 68 -9.16 19.10 18.37
CA THR A 68 -8.57 19.02 17.03
C THR A 68 -9.26 17.93 16.18
N PRO A 69 -9.28 18.10 14.85
CA PRO A 69 -9.70 17.03 13.93
C PRO A 69 -8.96 15.71 14.15
N ALA A 70 -7.71 15.75 14.63
CA ALA A 70 -6.93 14.55 14.94
C ALA A 70 -7.53 13.76 16.12
N LEU A 71 -7.95 14.43 17.20
CA LEU A 71 -8.60 13.78 18.35
C LEU A 71 -9.99 13.23 17.99
N LEU A 72 -10.75 13.93 17.14
CA LEU A 72 -12.05 13.44 16.65
C LEU A 72 -11.91 12.22 15.75
N THR A 73 -10.94 12.27 14.83
CA THR A 73 -10.65 11.15 13.93
C THR A 73 -10.19 9.93 14.73
N LEU A 74 -9.47 10.12 15.84
CA LEU A 74 -9.08 9.03 16.73
C LEU A 74 -10.28 8.30 17.36
N ARG A 75 -11.35 9.01 17.73
CA ARG A 75 -12.57 8.38 18.28
C ARG A 75 -13.25 7.48 17.25
N ASN A 76 -13.46 7.99 16.03
CA ASN A 76 -14.03 7.19 14.93
C ASN A 76 -13.11 6.02 14.60
N PHE A 77 -11.81 6.26 14.60
CA PHE A 77 -10.78 5.26 14.38
C PHE A 77 -10.78 4.13 15.42
N VAL A 78 -10.94 4.42 16.72
CA VAL A 78 -11.06 3.37 17.76
C VAL A 78 -12.33 2.54 17.54
N SER A 79 -13.43 3.17 17.11
CA SER A 79 -14.66 2.48 16.71
C SER A 79 -14.44 1.59 15.47
N ASP A 80 -13.72 2.07 14.46
CA ASP A 80 -13.43 1.32 13.23
C ASP A 80 -12.43 0.18 13.47
N LEU A 81 -11.46 0.36 14.37
CA LEU A 81 -10.52 -0.68 14.80
C LEU A 81 -11.23 -1.78 15.60
N SER A 82 -12.11 -1.41 16.54
CA SER A 82 -12.86 -2.36 17.36
C SER A 82 -13.94 -3.12 16.58
N SER A 83 -14.50 -2.51 15.53
CA SER A 83 -15.41 -3.18 14.59
C SER A 83 -14.71 -4.08 13.58
N GLY A 84 -13.37 -4.05 13.51
CA GLY A 84 -12.58 -4.81 12.54
C GLY A 84 -12.62 -4.25 11.12
N LEU A 85 -13.12 -3.02 10.94
CA LEU A 85 -13.12 -2.31 9.66
C LEU A 85 -11.71 -1.87 9.24
N ILE A 86 -10.79 -1.75 10.21
CA ILE A 86 -9.39 -1.38 9.98
C ILE A 86 -8.46 -2.50 10.46
N GLU A 87 -7.58 -2.97 9.58
CA GLU A 87 -6.55 -3.96 9.91
C GLU A 87 -5.18 -3.31 10.20
N TYR A 88 -4.44 -3.86 11.17
CA TYR A 88 -3.06 -3.47 11.50
C TYR A 88 -2.04 -4.57 11.15
N LYS A 89 -0.79 -4.16 10.93
CA LYS A 89 0.35 -5.06 10.63
C LYS A 89 0.70 -5.91 11.85
N SER A 90 0.82 -7.23 11.67
CA SER A 90 1.10 -8.20 12.72
C SER A 90 1.90 -9.38 12.17
N CYS A 91 3.01 -9.70 12.85
CA CYS A 91 3.83 -10.88 12.53
C CYS A 91 3.02 -12.18 12.66
N ARG A 92 2.11 -12.29 13.64
CA ARG A 92 1.20 -13.43 13.80
C ARG A 92 0.27 -13.60 12.59
N LYS A 93 -0.33 -12.51 12.10
CA LYS A 93 -1.21 -12.54 10.91
C LYS A 93 -0.42 -12.89 9.64
N ALA A 94 0.76 -12.29 9.48
CA ALA A 94 1.68 -12.59 8.39
C ALA A 94 2.06 -14.09 8.37
N ARG A 95 2.44 -14.64 9.53
CA ARG A 95 2.74 -16.06 9.73
C ARG A 95 1.55 -16.96 9.44
N ALA A 96 0.35 -16.61 9.90
CA ALA A 96 -0.86 -17.38 9.59
C ALA A 96 -1.13 -17.44 8.08
N CYS A 97 -0.94 -16.33 7.37
CA CYS A 97 -1.03 -16.29 5.91
C CYS A 97 0.05 -17.17 5.26
N ARG A 98 1.31 -17.10 5.74
CA ARG A 98 2.39 -17.95 5.24
C ARG A 98 2.10 -19.43 5.43
N MET A 99 1.60 -19.84 6.60
CA MET A 99 1.29 -21.24 6.89
C MET A 99 0.19 -21.76 5.96
N ARG A 100 -0.89 -21.00 5.75
CA ARG A 100 -1.93 -21.34 4.76
C ARG A 100 -1.36 -21.43 3.35
N GLY A 101 -0.53 -20.46 2.94
CA GLY A 101 0.13 -20.52 1.63
C GLY A 101 0.99 -21.78 1.45
N ASN A 102 1.66 -22.25 2.51
CA ASN A 102 2.45 -23.48 2.48
C ASN A 102 1.59 -24.73 2.26
N GLU A 103 0.36 -24.76 2.76
CA GLU A 103 -0.58 -25.88 2.54
C GLU A 103 -0.93 -25.98 1.04
N PHE A 104 -1.32 -24.86 0.43
CA PHE A 104 -1.60 -24.79 -1.01
C PHE A 104 -0.35 -25.06 -1.87
N PHE A 105 0.80 -24.57 -1.45
CA PHE A 105 2.07 -24.83 -2.15
C PHE A 105 2.38 -26.34 -2.19
N LYS A 106 2.20 -27.05 -1.06
CA LYS A 106 2.37 -28.51 -0.99
C LYS A 106 1.37 -29.24 -1.89
N ALA A 107 0.15 -28.72 -2.02
CA ALA A 107 -0.87 -29.20 -2.95
C ALA A 107 -0.60 -28.82 -4.42
N LYS A 108 0.49 -28.10 -4.71
CA LYS A 108 0.85 -27.55 -6.03
C LYS A 108 -0.16 -26.53 -6.59
N ASP A 109 -1.05 -26.01 -5.75
CA ASP A 109 -1.88 -24.85 -6.08
C ASP A 109 -1.08 -23.57 -5.85
N TYR A 110 -0.25 -23.26 -6.84
CA TYR A 110 0.65 -22.12 -6.80
C TYR A 110 -0.08 -20.77 -6.88
N GLU A 111 -1.28 -20.72 -7.46
CA GLU A 111 -2.04 -19.47 -7.56
C GLU A 111 -2.62 -19.07 -6.20
N THR A 112 -3.26 -20.00 -5.50
CA THR A 112 -3.79 -19.77 -4.16
C THR A 112 -2.68 -19.59 -3.14
N ALA A 113 -1.56 -20.31 -3.30
CA ALA A 113 -0.37 -20.09 -2.47
C ALA A 113 0.17 -18.66 -2.60
N ALA A 114 0.34 -18.14 -3.83
CA ALA A 114 0.77 -16.77 -4.06
C ALA A 114 -0.15 -15.76 -3.38
N HIS A 115 -1.47 -15.95 -3.52
CA HIS A 115 -2.46 -15.07 -2.90
C HIS A 115 -2.27 -14.95 -1.38
N HIS A 116 -2.10 -16.08 -0.69
CA HIS A 116 -1.85 -16.08 0.75
C HIS A 116 -0.53 -15.41 1.11
N TYR A 117 0.55 -15.65 0.37
CA TYR A 117 1.83 -15.00 0.67
C TYR A 117 1.78 -13.47 0.41
N GLN A 118 1.11 -13.03 -0.66
CA GLN A 118 0.88 -11.62 -0.96
C GLN A 118 0.10 -10.92 0.16
N ARG A 119 -0.98 -11.55 0.65
CA ARG A 119 -1.73 -11.06 1.81
C ARG A 119 -0.86 -11.02 3.07
N GLY A 120 0.01 -12.01 3.26
CA GLY A 120 0.97 -12.02 4.37
C GLY A 120 1.90 -10.80 4.37
N LEU A 121 2.36 -10.35 3.20
CA LEU A 121 3.23 -9.17 3.07
C LEU A 121 2.53 -7.87 3.46
N LEU A 122 1.22 -7.74 3.22
CA LEU A 122 0.44 -6.59 3.70
C LEU A 122 0.42 -6.51 5.22
N CYS A 123 0.32 -7.67 5.87
CA CYS A 123 0.33 -7.77 7.32
C CYS A 123 1.73 -7.69 7.93
N ALA A 124 2.81 -7.83 7.16
CA ALA A 124 4.16 -7.82 7.68
C ALA A 124 4.63 -6.39 8.04
N GLN A 125 5.27 -6.24 9.20
CA GLN A 125 5.77 -4.95 9.72
C GLN A 125 6.95 -4.40 8.90
N ARG A 126 7.80 -5.29 8.37
CA ARG A 126 8.98 -4.93 7.55
C ARG A 126 8.97 -5.68 6.22
N ALA A 127 7.94 -5.43 5.41
CA ALA A 127 7.75 -6.11 4.13
C ALA A 127 8.88 -5.84 3.10
N PHE A 128 9.67 -4.78 3.29
CA PHE A 128 10.76 -4.37 2.39
C PHE A 128 11.99 -3.89 3.18
N PRO A 129 13.21 -4.03 2.64
CA PRO A 129 14.42 -3.47 3.24
C PRO A 129 14.33 -1.94 3.34
N VAL A 130 14.51 -1.39 4.54
CA VAL A 130 14.50 0.06 4.80
C VAL A 130 15.93 0.58 4.79
N ARG A 131 16.18 1.75 4.18
CA ARG A 131 17.48 2.42 4.28
C ARG A 131 17.64 3.06 5.66
N ALA A 132 18.86 3.06 6.18
CA ALA A 132 19.17 3.68 7.49
C ALA A 132 18.77 5.17 7.58
N GLU A 133 18.71 5.86 6.44
CA GLU A 133 18.33 7.28 6.33
C GLU A 133 16.81 7.52 6.41
N ASP A 134 16.01 6.49 6.12
CA ASP A 134 14.55 6.51 6.18
C ASP A 134 14.04 5.93 7.53
N GLU A 135 14.94 5.55 8.44
CA GLU A 135 14.58 5.20 9.82
C GLU A 135 14.26 6.49 10.59
N GLU A 136 12.97 6.74 10.87
CA GLU A 136 12.60 7.65 11.96
C GLU A 136 13.35 7.22 13.23
N PRO A 137 13.89 8.16 14.04
CA PRO A 137 14.60 7.84 15.26
C PRO A 137 13.65 7.09 16.20
N SER A 138 13.73 5.77 16.18
CA SER A 138 12.88 4.91 16.98
C SER A 138 13.24 5.12 18.45
N LEU A 139 12.33 5.74 19.21
CA LEU A 139 12.41 5.83 20.68
C LEU A 139 12.23 4.47 21.40
N THR A 140 12.18 3.36 20.65
CA THR A 140 12.16 2.02 21.21
C THR A 140 13.56 1.65 21.71
N ARG A 141 13.77 1.81 23.02
CA ARG A 141 14.72 0.97 23.79
C ARG A 141 14.23 -0.48 23.74
N GLY A 142 14.41 -1.13 22.59
CA GLY A 142 14.11 -2.54 22.34
C GLY A 142 15.04 -3.00 21.22
N GLY A 143 16.01 -3.85 21.58
CA GLY A 143 17.25 -4.06 20.84
C GLY A 143 17.11 -4.67 19.45
N PHE A 144 18.27 -4.76 18.79
CA PHE A 144 18.52 -5.33 17.46
C PHE A 144 17.74 -6.65 17.16
N SER A 145 17.43 -7.47 18.17
CA SER A 145 16.70 -8.75 17.97
C SER A 145 15.23 -8.58 17.58
N LYS A 146 14.53 -7.53 18.03
CA LYS A 146 13.11 -7.32 17.66
C LYS A 146 12.97 -6.89 16.20
N LYS A 147 13.85 -5.98 15.75
CA LYS A 147 13.97 -5.57 14.34
C LYS A 147 14.26 -6.76 13.41
N ALA A 148 15.03 -7.75 13.89
CA ALA A 148 15.34 -8.96 13.15
C ALA A 148 14.12 -9.90 13.03
N ALA A 149 13.38 -10.13 14.12
CA ALA A 149 12.16 -10.97 14.09
C ALA A 149 11.07 -10.42 13.16
N GLU A 150 10.90 -9.09 13.12
CA GLU A 150 9.95 -8.42 12.21
C GLU A 150 10.32 -8.56 10.73
N ALA A 151 11.63 -8.56 10.42
CA ALA A 151 12.15 -8.74 9.07
C ALA A 151 12.15 -10.21 8.63
N GLU A 152 12.30 -11.15 9.57
CA GLU A 152 12.35 -12.58 9.29
C GLU A 152 11.07 -13.08 8.60
N GLU A 153 9.90 -12.74 9.14
CA GLU A 153 8.63 -13.23 8.58
C GLU A 153 8.39 -12.69 7.17
N ALA A 154 8.76 -11.43 6.90
CA ALA A 154 8.72 -10.86 5.55
C ALA A 154 9.71 -11.55 4.59
N ALA A 155 10.92 -11.87 5.07
CA ALA A 155 11.91 -12.60 4.29
C ALA A 155 11.41 -13.99 3.89
N LEU A 156 10.76 -14.71 4.82
CA LEU A 156 10.14 -16.00 4.54
C LEU A 156 8.99 -15.90 3.53
N LEU A 157 8.14 -14.88 3.63
CA LEU A 157 7.06 -14.63 2.67
C LEU A 157 7.58 -14.36 1.25
N HIS A 158 8.57 -13.48 1.09
CA HIS A 158 9.24 -13.25 -0.20
C HIS A 158 9.97 -14.49 -0.71
N GLY A 159 10.60 -15.24 0.19
CA GLY A 159 11.25 -16.51 -0.12
C GLY A 159 10.27 -17.57 -0.63
N ASN A 160 9.05 -17.60 -0.09
CA ASN A 160 7.99 -18.49 -0.57
C ASN A 160 7.39 -18.00 -1.90
N LEU A 161 7.18 -16.70 -2.07
CA LEU A 161 6.72 -16.12 -3.32
C LEU A 161 7.67 -16.40 -4.48
N SER A 162 8.98 -16.25 -4.26
CA SER A 162 9.95 -16.60 -5.30
C SER A 162 9.89 -18.08 -5.68
N ALA A 163 9.58 -18.98 -4.74
CA ALA A 163 9.38 -20.40 -5.06
C ALA A 163 8.15 -20.61 -5.96
N VAL A 164 7.04 -19.93 -5.64
CA VAL A 164 5.83 -19.96 -6.46
C VAL A 164 6.12 -19.44 -7.88
N TYR A 165 6.76 -18.28 -8.01
CA TYR A 165 7.08 -17.70 -9.31
C TYR A 165 8.03 -18.58 -10.11
N PHE A 166 9.00 -19.22 -9.46
CA PHE A 166 9.87 -20.20 -10.08
C PHE A 166 9.09 -21.38 -10.70
N HIS A 167 8.15 -21.96 -9.95
CA HIS A 167 7.32 -23.05 -10.47
C HIS A 167 6.36 -22.61 -11.59
N ARG A 168 6.01 -21.32 -11.64
CA ARG A 168 5.18 -20.73 -12.71
C ARG A 168 6.01 -20.14 -13.86
N ALA A 169 7.33 -20.36 -13.90
CA ALA A 169 8.25 -19.79 -14.90
C ALA A 169 8.19 -18.25 -15.02
N LYS A 170 7.85 -17.56 -13.92
CA LYS A 170 7.83 -16.09 -13.82
C LYS A 170 9.18 -15.59 -13.32
N TRP A 171 10.16 -15.55 -14.21
CA TRP A 171 11.58 -15.38 -13.84
C TRP A 171 11.89 -14.00 -13.24
N THR A 172 11.32 -12.92 -13.77
CA THR A 172 11.55 -11.56 -13.27
C THR A 172 10.98 -11.38 -11.86
N GLU A 173 9.77 -11.85 -11.63
CA GLU A 173 9.10 -11.85 -10.33
C GLU A 173 9.85 -12.73 -9.32
N CYS A 174 10.33 -13.89 -9.77
CA CYS A 174 11.14 -14.80 -8.98
C CYS A 174 12.44 -14.13 -8.52
N ALA A 175 13.18 -13.51 -9.45
CA ALA A 175 14.42 -12.81 -9.15
C ALA A 175 14.19 -11.65 -8.18
N TRP A 176 13.13 -10.86 -8.42
CA TRP A 176 12.74 -9.75 -7.55
C TRP A 176 12.44 -10.21 -6.11
N SER A 177 11.54 -11.17 -5.92
CA SER A 177 11.18 -11.66 -4.59
C SER A 177 12.34 -12.38 -3.90
N ALA A 178 13.17 -13.15 -4.62
CA ALA A 178 14.34 -13.80 -4.02
C ALA A 178 15.40 -12.78 -3.57
N CYS A 179 15.61 -11.72 -4.34
CA CYS A 179 16.53 -10.64 -3.98
C CYS A 179 16.05 -9.88 -2.73
N LEU A 180 14.76 -9.55 -2.64
CA LEU A 180 14.17 -8.95 -1.44
C LEU A 180 14.30 -9.85 -0.21
N ALA A 181 14.06 -11.16 -0.34
CA ALA A 181 14.22 -12.12 0.75
C ALA A 181 15.67 -12.15 1.27
N LEU A 182 16.66 -12.16 0.38
CA LEU A 182 18.08 -12.14 0.75
C LEU A 182 18.46 -10.84 1.49
N GLN A 183 18.00 -9.69 1.01
CA GLN A 183 18.26 -8.40 1.68
C GLN A 183 17.62 -8.31 3.07
N LEU A 184 16.41 -8.85 3.24
CA LEU A 184 15.78 -8.91 4.56
C LEU A 184 16.50 -9.88 5.50
N HIS A 185 17.06 -10.98 4.99
CA HIS A 185 17.88 -11.89 5.78
C HIS A 185 19.26 -11.34 6.17
N GLU A 186 19.80 -10.34 5.47
CA GLU A 186 20.99 -9.60 5.96
C GLU A 186 20.69 -8.88 7.29
N ALA A 187 19.44 -8.44 7.50
CA ALA A 187 18.97 -7.84 8.74
C ALA A 187 18.50 -8.88 9.80
N ALA A 188 18.27 -10.14 9.38
CA ALA A 188 17.76 -11.23 10.20
C ALA A 188 18.37 -12.57 9.76
N PRO A 189 19.53 -12.98 10.32
CA PRO A 189 20.29 -14.12 9.83
C PRO A 189 19.47 -15.42 9.90
N ALA A 190 19.06 -15.94 8.74
CA ALA A 190 18.45 -17.26 8.66
C ALA A 190 19.51 -18.37 8.64
N GLY A 191 19.07 -19.60 8.90
CA GLY A 191 19.92 -20.79 8.75
C GLY A 191 20.53 -20.89 7.35
N THR A 192 21.80 -21.30 7.27
CA THR A 192 22.61 -21.38 6.04
C THR A 192 21.94 -22.11 4.87
N THR A 193 21.04 -23.06 5.16
CA THR A 193 20.29 -23.82 4.14
C THR A 193 19.23 -23.00 3.42
N VAL A 194 18.53 -22.10 4.12
CA VAL A 194 17.51 -21.22 3.52
C VAL A 194 18.17 -20.25 2.55
N ILE A 195 19.26 -19.62 2.98
CA ILE A 195 20.04 -18.69 2.16
C ILE A 195 20.58 -19.40 0.92
N ARG A 196 21.16 -20.60 1.06
CA ARG A 196 21.66 -21.37 -0.08
C ARG A 196 20.57 -21.67 -1.12
N ARG A 197 19.35 -22.04 -0.67
CA ARG A 197 18.21 -22.29 -1.56
C ARG A 197 17.75 -21.02 -2.28
N LEU A 198 17.73 -19.89 -1.58
CA LEU A 198 17.38 -18.59 -2.18
C LEU A 198 18.41 -18.16 -3.23
N VAL A 199 19.71 -18.25 -2.92
CA VAL A 199 20.79 -17.92 -3.85
C VAL A 199 20.73 -18.80 -5.11
N ALA A 200 20.60 -20.12 -4.94
CA ALA A 200 20.48 -21.03 -6.08
C ALA A 200 19.26 -20.71 -6.98
N ARG A 201 18.13 -20.36 -6.36
CA ARG A 201 16.92 -19.95 -7.10
C ARG A 201 17.13 -18.63 -7.83
N LEU A 202 17.75 -17.65 -7.16
CA LEU A 202 18.05 -16.35 -7.73
C LEU A 202 18.99 -16.48 -8.93
N GLN A 203 20.08 -17.24 -8.80
CA GLN A 203 21.02 -17.52 -9.89
C GLN A 203 20.32 -18.11 -11.10
N ARG A 204 19.45 -19.11 -10.89
CA ARG A 204 18.72 -19.76 -11.97
C ARG A 204 17.70 -18.82 -12.64
N ALA A 205 17.01 -17.98 -11.86
CA ALA A 205 16.15 -16.95 -12.43
C ALA A 205 16.96 -15.94 -13.25
N CYS A 206 18.09 -15.46 -12.73
CA CYS A 206 19.00 -14.55 -13.44
C CYS A 206 19.53 -15.17 -14.73
N SER A 207 19.92 -16.45 -14.75
CA SER A 207 20.38 -17.13 -15.96
C SER A 207 19.29 -17.19 -17.04
N HIS A 208 18.03 -17.42 -16.66
CA HIS A 208 16.90 -17.37 -17.59
C HIS A 208 16.62 -15.96 -18.14
N LEU A 209 17.02 -14.93 -17.40
CA LEU A 209 16.90 -13.52 -17.77
C LEU A 209 18.14 -12.99 -18.50
N GLY A 210 19.17 -13.81 -18.73
CA GLY A 210 20.42 -13.37 -19.34
C GLY A 210 21.31 -12.50 -18.43
N TYR A 211 21.06 -12.50 -17.12
CA TYR A 211 21.86 -11.75 -16.15
C TYR A 211 22.85 -12.66 -15.43
N SER A 212 24.13 -12.28 -15.41
CA SER A 212 25.17 -13.00 -14.68
C SER A 212 25.32 -12.43 -13.27
N LEU A 213 24.85 -13.18 -12.26
CA LEU A 213 25.00 -12.83 -10.84
C LEU A 213 26.18 -13.60 -10.22
N PRO A 214 27.12 -12.94 -9.53
CA PRO A 214 28.22 -13.61 -8.81
C PRO A 214 27.74 -14.61 -7.75
N ASP A 215 28.57 -15.63 -7.46
CA ASP A 215 28.35 -16.63 -6.40
C ASP A 215 29.51 -16.65 -5.39
N PRO A 216 29.29 -16.34 -4.10
CA PRO A 216 28.06 -15.82 -3.51
C PRO A 216 27.81 -14.34 -3.87
N PRO A 217 26.55 -13.90 -4.03
CA PRO A 217 26.25 -12.50 -4.30
C PRO A 217 26.51 -11.64 -3.06
N LYS A 218 27.17 -10.49 -3.26
CA LYS A 218 27.34 -9.45 -2.24
C LYS A 218 26.14 -8.52 -2.22
N ALA A 219 25.96 -7.76 -1.14
CA ALA A 219 24.92 -6.74 -1.03
C ALA A 219 24.94 -5.72 -2.19
N SER A 220 26.13 -5.38 -2.72
CA SER A 220 26.28 -4.54 -3.91
C SER A 220 25.68 -5.17 -5.16
N ASP A 221 25.81 -6.48 -5.32
CA ASP A 221 25.35 -7.23 -6.48
C ASP A 221 23.83 -7.34 -6.48
N LEU A 222 23.23 -7.55 -5.30
CA LEU A 222 21.78 -7.52 -5.10
C LEU A 222 21.18 -6.14 -5.40
N ARG A 223 21.85 -5.06 -4.99
CA ARG A 223 21.42 -3.69 -5.34
C ARG A 223 21.50 -3.43 -6.85
N SER A 224 22.56 -3.89 -7.50
CA SER A 224 22.71 -3.79 -8.95
C SER A 224 21.65 -4.59 -9.68
N LEU A 225 21.31 -5.79 -9.18
CA LEU A 225 20.23 -6.61 -9.75
C LEU A 225 18.86 -5.93 -9.63
N HIS A 226 18.53 -5.27 -8.52
CA HIS A 226 17.29 -4.50 -8.42
C HIS A 226 17.19 -3.38 -9.46
N ARG A 227 18.30 -2.66 -9.68
CA ARG A 227 18.37 -1.62 -10.71
C ARG A 227 18.20 -2.21 -12.11
N TRP A 228 18.89 -3.32 -12.37
CA TRP A 228 18.80 -4.04 -13.64
C TRP A 228 17.37 -4.57 -13.91
N ILE A 229 16.71 -5.20 -12.92
CA ILE A 229 15.32 -5.69 -13.05
C ILE A 229 14.35 -4.55 -13.40
N ARG A 230 14.58 -3.34 -12.87
CA ARG A 230 13.78 -2.15 -13.20
C ARG A 230 13.97 -1.72 -14.67
N GLU A 231 15.17 -1.87 -15.21
CA GLU A 231 15.58 -1.38 -16.53
C GLU A 231 15.33 -2.41 -17.65
N CYS A 232 15.53 -3.71 -17.40
CA CYS A 232 15.52 -4.77 -18.43
C CYS A 232 14.15 -5.21 -18.94
N VAL A 233 13.08 -4.60 -18.46
CA VAL A 233 11.75 -4.73 -19.04
C VAL A 233 11.65 -4.07 -20.42
N GLU A 234 12.62 -3.25 -20.82
CA GLU A 234 12.62 -2.57 -22.13
C GLU A 234 13.09 -3.47 -23.28
N GLU A 235 14.09 -4.32 -23.08
CA GLU A 235 14.68 -5.12 -24.17
C GLU A 235 13.90 -6.41 -24.50
N SER A 236 13.20 -7.00 -23.52
CA SER A 236 12.42 -8.23 -23.76
C SER A 236 11.11 -7.98 -24.52
N ARG A 237 10.67 -6.72 -24.67
CA ARG A 237 9.48 -6.37 -25.44
C ARG A 237 9.69 -6.48 -26.96
N SER A 238 10.91 -6.48 -27.48
CA SER A 238 11.12 -6.64 -28.93
C SER A 238 11.02 -8.10 -29.40
N VAL A 239 11.15 -9.08 -28.50
CA VAL A 239 11.16 -10.51 -28.86
C VAL A 239 9.88 -11.25 -28.43
N VAL A 240 9.22 -10.84 -27.34
CA VAL A 240 8.05 -11.57 -26.80
C VAL A 240 6.71 -10.95 -27.23
N ALA A 241 6.71 -9.74 -27.81
CA ALA A 241 5.50 -9.08 -28.27
C ALA A 241 4.83 -9.77 -29.48
N GLU A 242 5.54 -10.61 -30.23
CA GLU A 242 4.97 -11.36 -31.36
C GLU A 242 4.33 -12.71 -30.98
N GLU A 243 4.74 -13.36 -29.88
CA GLU A 243 4.29 -14.74 -29.56
C GLU A 243 3.17 -14.85 -28.50
N LEU A 244 2.81 -13.78 -27.80
CA LEU A 244 1.76 -13.79 -26.76
C LEU A 244 0.49 -12.99 -27.11
N LEU A 245 0.28 -12.67 -28.39
CA LEU A 245 -1.03 -12.24 -28.89
C LEU A 245 -1.99 -13.45 -28.92
N GLN A 246 -2.36 -13.95 -27.74
CA GLN A 246 -3.60 -14.69 -27.61
C GLN A 246 -4.77 -13.70 -27.62
N PRO A 247 -5.88 -14.04 -28.30
CA PRO A 247 -6.96 -13.11 -28.62
C PRO A 247 -7.96 -12.97 -27.46
N ASP A 248 -7.49 -12.69 -26.25
CA ASP A 248 -8.34 -12.28 -25.13
C ASP A 248 -7.99 -10.84 -24.74
N GLY A 249 -8.30 -9.90 -25.63
CA GLY A 249 -8.83 -8.55 -25.40
C GLY A 249 -8.32 -7.67 -24.24
N CYS A 250 -7.21 -7.98 -23.60
CA CYS A 250 -6.73 -7.25 -22.43
C CYS A 250 -5.39 -6.62 -22.74
N GLY A 251 -5.45 -5.36 -23.17
CA GLY A 251 -4.30 -4.55 -23.56
C GLY A 251 -3.17 -4.59 -22.53
N VAL A 252 -1.96 -4.42 -23.04
CA VAL A 252 -0.69 -4.35 -22.31
C VAL A 252 -0.84 -3.49 -21.05
N PHE A 253 -0.98 -4.15 -19.90
CA PHE A 253 -1.27 -3.49 -18.63
C PHE A 253 -0.11 -2.63 -18.15
N GLY A 254 -0.34 -1.33 -18.04
CA GLY A 254 0.58 -0.38 -17.40
C GLY A 254 0.69 0.98 -18.10
N GLU A 255 0.22 1.09 -19.34
CA GLU A 255 -0.11 2.38 -19.96
C GLU A 255 -1.64 2.50 -19.92
N VAL A 256 -2.18 3.58 -19.35
CA VAL A 256 -3.63 3.81 -19.43
C VAL A 256 -3.90 4.30 -20.85
N CYS A 257 -4.10 3.35 -21.76
CA CYS A 257 -4.55 3.67 -23.11
C CYS A 257 -6.02 4.09 -23.03
N ILE A 258 -6.28 5.39 -22.85
CA ILE A 258 -7.63 5.92 -22.87
C ILE A 258 -8.11 5.85 -24.33
N PRO A 259 -9.11 5.01 -24.65
CA PRO A 259 -9.49 4.75 -26.03
C PRO A 259 -9.96 6.04 -26.71
N GLU A 260 -9.60 6.21 -27.97
CA GLU A 260 -10.01 7.37 -28.74
C GLU A 260 -11.46 7.20 -29.24
N PRO A 261 -12.36 8.19 -29.05
CA PRO A 261 -13.71 8.12 -29.59
C PRO A 261 -13.71 8.07 -31.13
N ARG A 262 -14.68 7.39 -31.75
CA ARG A 262 -14.72 7.12 -33.21
C ARG A 262 -14.47 8.35 -34.09
N TYR A 263 -15.11 9.47 -33.78
CA TYR A 263 -14.96 10.72 -34.54
C TYR A 263 -13.94 11.68 -33.92
N GLY A 264 -12.98 11.16 -33.16
CA GLY A 264 -12.10 11.97 -32.32
C GLY A 264 -12.86 12.63 -31.17
N ARG A 265 -12.12 13.36 -30.34
CA ARG A 265 -12.66 14.02 -29.13
C ARG A 265 -13.38 15.32 -29.48
N ASN A 266 -14.51 15.55 -28.83
CA ASN A 266 -15.25 16.79 -28.97
C ASN A 266 -14.45 17.94 -28.30
N PRO A 267 -14.12 19.03 -29.01
CA PRO A 267 -13.29 20.10 -28.47
C PRO A 267 -13.98 20.88 -27.34
N ALA A 268 -15.32 20.91 -27.30
CA ALA A 268 -16.07 21.54 -26.21
C ALA A 268 -16.21 20.62 -24.98
N LEU A 269 -16.19 19.29 -25.19
CA LEU A 269 -16.36 18.26 -24.16
C LEU A 269 -15.45 17.06 -24.47
N TYR A 270 -14.20 17.13 -24.02
CA TYR A 270 -13.14 16.21 -24.44
C TYR A 270 -13.38 14.72 -24.11
N ALA A 271 -14.32 14.44 -23.21
CA ALA A 271 -14.76 13.10 -22.83
C ALA A 271 -15.59 12.38 -23.90
N ILE A 272 -16.31 13.09 -24.78
CA ILE A 272 -17.23 12.49 -25.74
C ILE A 272 -16.73 12.62 -27.18
N SER A 273 -17.23 11.77 -28.06
CA SER A 273 -16.96 11.84 -29.50
C SER A 273 -17.46 13.16 -30.11
N SER A 274 -16.75 13.71 -31.10
CA SER A 274 -17.21 14.89 -31.87
C SER A 274 -18.52 14.63 -32.64
N GLY A 275 -18.85 13.36 -32.88
CA GLY A 275 -20.15 12.92 -33.43
C GLY A 275 -21.30 12.97 -32.42
N LEU A 276 -21.07 13.40 -31.19
CA LEU A 276 -22.08 13.56 -30.14
C LEU A 276 -22.26 15.04 -29.75
N GLN A 277 -23.48 15.39 -29.36
CA GLN A 277 -23.84 16.72 -28.88
C GLN A 277 -24.61 16.62 -27.56
N VAL A 278 -24.27 17.49 -26.61
CA VAL A 278 -25.11 17.73 -25.42
C VAL A 278 -26.26 18.67 -25.78
N GLN A 279 -27.48 18.24 -25.48
CA GLN A 279 -28.70 19.04 -25.55
C GLN A 279 -29.34 19.14 -24.17
N SER A 280 -30.31 20.05 -24.03
CA SER A 280 -31.05 20.21 -22.78
C SER A 280 -32.55 20.31 -23.06
N SER A 281 -33.37 19.67 -22.24
CA SER A 281 -34.82 19.85 -22.22
C SER A 281 -35.35 20.04 -20.80
N PRO A 282 -36.54 20.65 -20.62
CA PRO A 282 -37.18 20.76 -19.31
C PRO A 282 -37.44 19.41 -18.64
N GLU A 283 -37.71 18.35 -19.40
CA GLU A 283 -38.14 17.05 -18.89
C GLU A 283 -36.98 16.15 -18.47
N GLN A 284 -35.82 16.27 -19.14
CA GLN A 284 -34.68 15.36 -18.97
C GLN A 284 -33.41 16.06 -18.48
N GLY A 285 -33.43 17.39 -18.35
CA GLY A 285 -32.22 18.14 -18.08
C GLY A 285 -31.25 18.03 -19.24
N ARG A 286 -29.98 17.72 -18.97
CA ARG A 286 -28.92 17.59 -20.00
C ARG A 286 -28.80 16.14 -20.46
N PHE A 287 -28.78 15.94 -21.77
CA PHE A 287 -28.64 14.62 -22.39
C PHE A 287 -27.72 14.67 -23.62
N VAL A 288 -27.23 13.51 -24.04
CA VAL A 288 -26.32 13.39 -25.19
C VAL A 288 -27.07 12.75 -26.37
N VAL A 289 -26.95 13.35 -27.55
CA VAL A 289 -27.50 12.82 -28.80
C VAL A 289 -26.41 12.59 -29.84
N ALA A 290 -26.62 11.57 -30.68
CA ALA A 290 -25.77 11.32 -31.83
C ALA A 290 -26.12 12.26 -32.99
N ARG A 291 -25.10 12.96 -33.50
CA ARG A 291 -25.16 13.69 -34.78
C ARG A 291 -24.74 12.83 -35.96
N ASN A 292 -23.86 11.86 -35.70
CA ASN A 292 -23.32 10.94 -36.70
C ASN A 292 -23.75 9.50 -36.39
N ALA A 293 -23.67 8.62 -37.39
CA ALA A 293 -24.00 7.21 -37.22
C ALA A 293 -22.89 6.45 -36.48
N PHE A 294 -23.23 5.79 -35.38
CA PHE A 294 -22.35 4.87 -34.66
C PHE A 294 -22.77 3.42 -34.94
N VAL A 295 -21.82 2.50 -34.88
CA VAL A 295 -22.05 1.05 -34.96
C VAL A 295 -21.59 0.36 -33.67
N ALA A 296 -22.02 -0.88 -33.47
CA ALA A 296 -21.63 -1.66 -32.30
C ALA A 296 -20.10 -1.81 -32.22
N GLY A 297 -19.54 -1.55 -31.03
CA GLY A 297 -18.09 -1.55 -30.78
C GLY A 297 -17.44 -0.17 -30.84
N ASP A 298 -18.13 0.85 -31.32
CA ASP A 298 -17.59 2.21 -31.32
C ASP A 298 -17.44 2.80 -29.91
N VAL A 299 -16.36 3.52 -29.71
CA VAL A 299 -16.14 4.32 -28.50
C VAL A 299 -16.89 5.65 -28.65
N LEU A 300 -18.00 5.79 -27.92
CA LEU A 300 -18.80 7.01 -27.86
C LEU A 300 -18.19 8.05 -26.91
N ALA A 301 -17.66 7.60 -25.77
CA ALA A 301 -17.06 8.44 -24.75
C ALA A 301 -15.92 7.70 -24.04
N SER A 302 -14.91 8.45 -23.61
CA SER A 302 -13.80 7.96 -22.78
C SER A 302 -13.30 9.06 -21.86
N GLU A 303 -13.29 8.77 -20.55
CA GLU A 303 -12.96 9.74 -19.50
C GLU A 303 -12.08 9.07 -18.42
N PRO A 304 -10.94 9.69 -18.05
CA PRO A 304 -10.20 9.26 -16.86
C PRO A 304 -11.00 9.57 -15.60
N ALA A 305 -10.86 8.76 -14.53
CA ALA A 305 -11.66 8.94 -13.31
C ALA A 305 -11.54 10.32 -12.65
N GLY A 306 -10.37 10.96 -12.74
CA GLY A 306 -10.13 12.33 -12.26
C GLY A 306 -10.54 13.44 -13.24
N GLY A 307 -11.19 13.08 -14.36
CA GLY A 307 -11.58 14.00 -15.42
C GLY A 307 -10.40 14.49 -16.28
N TRP A 308 -10.72 15.09 -17.42
CA TRP A 308 -9.71 15.68 -18.31
C TRP A 308 -9.14 16.97 -17.71
N SER A 309 -7.81 17.12 -17.73
CA SER A 309 -7.18 18.38 -17.29
C SER A 309 -7.60 19.54 -18.19
N THR A 310 -8.14 20.60 -17.61
CA THR A 310 -8.37 21.88 -18.31
C THR A 310 -7.07 22.62 -18.60
N THR A 311 -5.95 22.21 -17.99
CA THR A 311 -4.66 22.93 -18.05
C THR A 311 -3.56 22.16 -18.80
N GLY A 312 -3.82 20.92 -19.26
CA GLY A 312 -2.86 20.09 -19.99
C GLY A 312 -1.61 19.68 -19.19
N ARG A 313 -1.54 19.96 -17.88
CA ARG A 313 -0.33 19.77 -17.06
C ARG A 313 -0.18 18.38 -16.45
N MET A 314 -1.24 17.58 -16.38
CA MET A 314 -1.17 16.21 -15.87
C MET A 314 -1.22 15.21 -17.02
N LYS A 315 -0.30 14.23 -17.00
CA LYS A 315 -0.37 13.06 -17.89
C LYS A 315 -1.66 12.29 -17.61
N ALA A 316 -2.33 11.80 -18.66
CA ALA A 316 -3.60 11.11 -18.60
C ALA A 316 -3.64 9.94 -17.59
N ASP A 317 -2.52 9.21 -17.45
CA ASP A 317 -2.37 8.10 -16.50
C ASP A 317 -2.52 8.55 -15.03
N ALA A 318 -1.99 9.73 -14.69
CA ALA A 318 -2.09 10.28 -13.35
C ALA A 318 -3.52 10.74 -13.02
N GLN A 319 -4.30 11.14 -14.03
CA GLN A 319 -5.69 11.56 -13.86
C GLN A 319 -6.64 10.36 -13.75
N ALA A 320 -6.36 9.26 -14.45
CA ALA A 320 -7.21 8.07 -14.42
C ALA A 320 -7.24 7.35 -13.07
N ALA A 321 -6.16 7.47 -12.27
CA ALA A 321 -6.04 6.81 -10.98
C ALA A 321 -6.38 7.71 -9.77
N ALA A 322 -6.34 9.03 -9.92
CA ALA A 322 -6.35 9.96 -8.78
C ALA A 322 -7.65 9.99 -7.94
N CYS A 323 -8.76 9.43 -8.45
CA CYS A 323 -10.07 9.52 -7.81
C CYS A 323 -10.78 8.17 -7.62
N CYS A 324 -10.09 7.05 -7.86
CA CYS A 324 -10.65 5.73 -7.64
C CYS A 324 -10.02 5.09 -6.39
N LEU A 325 -10.85 4.48 -5.56
CA LEU A 325 -10.41 3.75 -4.37
C LEU A 325 -10.71 2.27 -4.55
N LEU A 326 -9.75 1.42 -4.17
CA LEU A 326 -9.98 -0.02 -4.10
C LEU A 326 -10.88 -0.35 -2.90
N LEU A 327 -11.90 -1.17 -3.14
CA LEU A 327 -12.72 -1.73 -2.07
C LEU A 327 -11.84 -2.62 -1.17
N PRO A 328 -12.10 -2.72 0.15
CA PRO A 328 -11.25 -3.46 1.09
C PRO A 328 -10.83 -4.86 0.62
N PHE A 329 -11.76 -5.62 0.02
CA PHE A 329 -11.47 -6.97 -0.48
C PHE A 329 -10.58 -7.01 -1.75
N GLN A 330 -10.37 -5.89 -2.44
CA GLN A 330 -9.55 -5.79 -3.66
C GLN A 330 -8.11 -5.37 -3.37
N ARG A 331 -7.85 -4.78 -2.20
CA ARG A 331 -6.59 -4.07 -1.87
C ARG A 331 -5.33 -4.94 -1.83
N HIS A 332 -5.51 -6.25 -1.64
CA HIS A 332 -4.45 -7.25 -1.68
C HIS A 332 -4.34 -7.99 -3.01
N LEU A 333 -5.29 -7.75 -3.90
CA LEU A 333 -5.40 -8.40 -5.20
C LEU A 333 -5.11 -7.44 -6.35
N SER A 334 -5.15 -6.14 -6.11
CA SER A 334 -5.05 -5.11 -7.14
C SER A 334 -4.08 -4.02 -6.70
N CYS A 335 -3.37 -3.46 -7.67
CA CYS A 335 -2.44 -2.36 -7.44
C CYS A 335 -3.21 -1.12 -7.03
N SER A 336 -2.81 -0.48 -5.94
CA SER A 336 -3.44 0.75 -5.49
C SER A 336 -3.25 1.92 -6.47
N ALA A 337 -2.25 1.86 -7.37
CA ALA A 337 -2.02 2.90 -8.36
C ALA A 337 -2.74 2.67 -9.70
N CYS A 338 -2.72 1.46 -10.26
CA CYS A 338 -3.27 1.19 -11.59
C CYS A 338 -4.51 0.29 -11.59
N HIS A 339 -4.95 -0.18 -10.42
CA HIS A 339 -6.09 -1.10 -10.19
C HIS A 339 -6.02 -2.44 -10.94
N SER A 340 -4.92 -2.71 -11.65
CA SER A 340 -4.68 -4.00 -12.28
C SER A 340 -4.46 -5.07 -11.22
N ARG A 341 -4.91 -6.29 -11.51
CA ARG A 341 -4.67 -7.45 -10.64
C ARG A 341 -3.16 -7.64 -10.43
N LEU A 342 -2.74 -7.77 -9.18
CA LEU A 342 -1.35 -7.97 -8.79
C LEU A 342 -0.91 -9.39 -9.16
N THR A 343 -0.11 -9.47 -10.22
CA THR A 343 0.62 -10.70 -10.56
C THR A 343 1.88 -10.85 -9.71
N SER A 344 2.44 -9.73 -9.25
CA SER A 344 3.56 -9.62 -8.32
C SER A 344 3.47 -8.33 -7.49
N ILE A 345 4.11 -8.33 -6.32
CA ILE A 345 4.18 -7.17 -5.42
C ILE A 345 5.57 -6.54 -5.54
N GLY A 346 5.60 -5.29 -5.97
CA GLY A 346 6.80 -4.47 -6.06
C GLY A 346 7.05 -3.67 -4.80
N PHE A 347 5.97 -3.23 -4.16
CA PHE A 347 6.03 -2.44 -2.94
C PHE A 347 4.74 -2.61 -2.15
N VAL A 348 4.87 -2.59 -0.83
CA VAL A 348 3.75 -2.50 0.12
C VAL A 348 4.04 -1.30 1.00
N CYS A 349 3.02 -0.48 1.24
CA CYS A 349 3.16 0.64 2.14
C CYS A 349 3.59 0.15 3.54
N PRO A 350 4.70 0.67 4.11
CA PRO A 350 5.16 0.25 5.43
C PRO A 350 4.23 0.71 6.55
N HIS A 351 3.39 1.72 6.29
CA HIS A 351 2.56 2.39 7.28
C HIS A 351 1.13 1.84 7.37
N CYS A 352 0.65 1.12 6.36
CA CYS A 352 -0.70 0.55 6.35
C CYS A 352 -0.73 -0.89 5.84
N THR A 353 -1.82 -1.60 6.11
CA THR A 353 -2.11 -2.94 5.60
C THR A 353 -2.84 -2.92 4.25
N ASP A 354 -2.94 -1.74 3.64
CA ASP A 354 -4.02 -1.42 2.71
C ASP A 354 -3.57 -1.13 1.28
N ALA A 355 -2.27 -0.89 1.09
CA ALA A 355 -1.73 -0.53 -0.21
C ALA A 355 -0.58 -1.44 -0.63
N ALA A 356 -0.80 -2.12 -1.75
CA ALA A 356 0.19 -2.86 -2.50
C ALA A 356 0.27 -2.31 -3.92
N PHE A 357 1.47 -2.31 -4.48
CA PHE A 357 1.75 -1.78 -5.80
C PHE A 357 2.38 -2.86 -6.68
N CYS A 358 2.17 -2.74 -7.99
CA CYS A 358 2.68 -3.70 -8.96
C CYS A 358 4.18 -3.92 -8.78
N GLY A 359 4.62 -5.17 -8.98
CA GLY A 359 6.03 -5.53 -9.13
C GLY A 359 6.49 -5.52 -10.58
N PRO A 360 7.78 -5.85 -10.80
CA PRO A 360 8.27 -6.07 -12.15
C PRO A 360 7.56 -7.28 -12.79
N PRO A 361 7.44 -7.33 -14.13
CA PRO A 361 7.94 -6.36 -15.11
C PRO A 361 6.93 -5.25 -15.46
N SER A 362 6.01 -4.86 -14.57
CA SER A 362 4.96 -3.90 -14.95
C SER A 362 5.50 -2.47 -15.24
N ALA A 363 4.83 -1.74 -16.14
CA ALA A 363 5.16 -0.33 -16.38
C ALA A 363 4.84 0.56 -15.16
N CYS A 364 3.75 0.25 -14.44
CA CYS A 364 3.40 0.92 -13.19
C CYS A 364 4.55 0.83 -12.16
N PHE A 365 5.16 -0.36 -11.99
CA PHE A 365 6.31 -0.52 -11.11
C PHE A 365 7.48 0.38 -11.50
N ARG A 366 7.81 0.48 -12.79
CA ARG A 366 8.91 1.32 -13.29
C ARG A 366 8.67 2.81 -13.05
N GLN A 367 7.42 3.26 -13.21
CA GLN A 367 7.02 4.65 -12.99
C GLN A 367 7.15 5.04 -11.51
N HIS A 368 6.84 4.12 -10.59
CA HIS A 368 6.89 4.40 -9.16
C HIS A 368 8.23 4.08 -8.51
N LEU A 369 9.02 3.13 -9.02
CA LEU A 369 10.36 2.89 -8.48
C LEU A 369 11.32 3.94 -9.02
N HIS A 370 11.96 4.72 -8.14
CA HIS A 370 13.00 5.70 -8.49
C HIS A 370 14.33 4.99 -8.83
N PRO A 371 15.23 5.57 -9.66
CA PRO A 371 16.52 4.94 -10.01
C PRO A 371 17.44 4.63 -8.83
N ASN A 372 17.27 5.34 -7.72
CA ASN A 372 18.00 5.06 -6.47
C ASN A 372 17.43 3.86 -5.70
N GLY A 373 16.37 3.21 -6.18
CA GLY A 373 15.71 2.06 -5.55
C GLY A 373 14.60 2.41 -4.54
N GLN A 374 14.27 3.69 -4.35
CA GLN A 374 13.16 4.10 -3.48
C GLN A 374 11.82 4.07 -4.23
N PHE A 375 10.78 3.60 -3.58
CA PHE A 375 9.44 3.62 -4.16
C PHE A 375 8.75 4.97 -3.91
N ILE A 376 8.30 5.62 -4.98
CA ILE A 376 7.59 6.88 -4.97
C ILE A 376 6.10 6.61 -4.74
N VAL A 377 5.70 6.77 -3.48
CA VAL A 377 4.30 6.67 -3.07
C VAL A 377 3.48 7.80 -3.70
N PRO A 378 2.34 7.51 -4.36
CA PRO A 378 1.46 8.54 -4.90
C PRO A 378 0.95 9.52 -3.83
N GLU A 379 0.82 10.81 -4.18
CA GLU A 379 0.39 11.85 -3.23
C GLU A 379 -1.01 11.58 -2.63
N TRP A 380 -1.94 11.05 -3.42
CA TRP A 380 -3.28 10.68 -2.92
C TRP A 380 -3.19 9.58 -1.85
N HIS A 381 -2.28 8.60 -2.02
CA HIS A 381 -2.08 7.57 -1.01
C HIS A 381 -1.43 8.18 0.23
N LYS A 382 -0.50 9.13 0.11
CA LYS A 382 0.06 9.83 1.29
C LYS A 382 -1.05 10.52 2.11
N ALA A 383 -2.08 11.04 1.46
CA ALA A 383 -3.24 11.65 2.13
C ALA A 383 -4.13 10.62 2.85
N GLU A 384 -4.38 9.44 2.25
CA GLU A 384 -5.16 8.33 2.83
C GLU A 384 -4.36 7.53 3.89
N CYS A 385 -3.06 7.41 3.69
CA CYS A 385 -2.16 6.65 4.52
C CYS A 385 -2.00 7.31 5.89
N ARG A 386 -2.03 8.65 6.00
CA ARG A 386 -1.97 9.39 7.28
C ARG A 386 -3.10 9.04 8.26
N PRO A 387 -4.38 8.96 7.85
CA PRO A 387 -5.46 8.39 8.65
C PRO A 387 -5.16 6.99 9.19
N LEU A 388 -4.53 6.13 8.38
CA LEU A 388 -4.15 4.77 8.77
C LEU A 388 -2.82 4.73 9.56
N HIS A 389 -1.94 5.72 9.44
CA HIS A 389 -0.63 5.73 10.13
C HIS A 389 -0.74 5.89 11.65
N ILE A 390 -1.94 6.21 12.15
CA ILE A 390 -2.31 6.19 13.57
C ILE A 390 -2.32 4.73 14.12
N LEU A 391 -2.28 3.70 13.24
CA LEU A 391 -2.49 2.27 13.52
C LEU A 391 -1.43 1.43 14.23
N PRO A 392 -0.11 1.72 14.27
CA PRO A 392 0.81 0.73 14.84
C PRO A 392 0.75 0.63 16.38
N CYS A 393 -0.03 1.48 17.07
CA CYS A 393 0.14 1.71 18.51
C CYS A 393 -1.09 1.40 19.39
N ILE A 394 -2.08 0.62 18.96
CA ILE A 394 -3.27 0.36 19.80
C ILE A 394 -3.59 -1.14 19.89
N ARG A 395 -3.48 -1.71 21.09
CA ARG A 395 -4.11 -2.99 21.44
C ARG A 395 -5.62 -2.79 21.57
N PRO A 396 -6.46 -3.78 21.18
CA PRO A 396 -7.79 -3.90 21.75
C PRO A 396 -7.62 -4.17 23.25
N LEU A 397 -8.17 -3.31 24.11
CA LEU A 397 -8.37 -3.66 25.51
C LEU A 397 -9.30 -4.87 25.50
N SER A 398 -8.78 -6.03 25.90
CA SER A 398 -9.60 -7.16 26.28
C SER A 398 -10.52 -6.70 27.40
N VAL A 399 -11.82 -6.68 27.12
CA VAL A 399 -12.85 -6.64 28.16
C VAL A 399 -12.84 -8.03 28.79
N GLU A 400 -11.96 -8.23 29.77
CA GLU A 400 -12.20 -9.24 30.79
C GLU A 400 -13.22 -8.66 31.76
N ALA A 401 -14.39 -9.30 31.77
CA ALA A 401 -15.41 -9.15 32.80
C ALA A 401 -15.10 -10.08 33.98
#